data_AF-A0A3D2N3Z1-F1
#
_entry.id   AF-A0A3D2N3Z1-F1
#
_cell.length_a   1.000
_cell.length_b   1.000
_cell.length_c   1.000
_cell.angle_alpha   90.00
_cell.angle_beta   90.00
_cell.angle_gamma   90.00
#
_symmetry.space_group_name_H-M   'P 1'
#
loop_
_entity.id
_entity.type
_entity.pdbx_description
1 polymer ?
#
loop_
_entity_poly.entity_id
_entity_poly.type
_entity_poly.pdbx_seq_one_letter_code
_entity_poly.pdbx_strand_id
1 'polypeptide(L)'
;MYKKQMLFQKIMCMLALIAAALVFVYSLGMSTDLYDALARTILYPDYDLEQTSVAGSRVYYDMFAFNKTFTKVSIGLILVAVLLFITNTNVRRKYYSGNYISTGLFTVSSIGVAVWAIPQIMDYKSQYQQKVDFEALKAFSEDWGTLYIGPEDTFWFDISYAVFGFLILTAVLLVINMIMKILVMKAEQNAIGKGRSV
;
A
#
# COMPACT_ATOMS: atom_id res chain seq x y z
N MET A 1 -7.41 -14.45 -29.84
CA MET A 1 -7.95 -13.64 -28.72
C MET A 1 -7.62 -14.26 -27.35
N TYR A 2 -7.94 -15.53 -27.13
CA TYR A 2 -7.80 -16.23 -25.84
C TYR A 2 -6.40 -16.29 -25.23
N LYS A 3 -5.34 -16.53 -26.03
CA LYS A 3 -3.95 -16.55 -25.51
C LYS A 3 -3.52 -15.19 -24.93
N LYS A 4 -3.93 -14.09 -25.57
CA LYS A 4 -3.63 -12.72 -25.12
C LYS A 4 -4.35 -12.40 -23.81
N GLN A 5 -5.61 -12.81 -23.68
CA GLN A 5 -6.40 -12.65 -22.45
C GLN A 5 -5.80 -13.44 -21.27
N MET A 6 -5.39 -14.69 -21.50
CA MET A 6 -4.75 -15.50 -20.46
C MET A 6 -3.41 -14.94 -20.01
N LEU A 7 -2.62 -14.41 -20.95
CA LEU A 7 -1.39 -13.71 -20.63
C LEU A 7 -1.67 -12.45 -19.79
N PHE A 8 -2.63 -11.63 -20.21
CA PHE A 8 -3.05 -10.43 -19.48
C PHE A 8 -3.46 -10.77 -18.05
N GLN A 9 -4.27 -11.82 -17.84
CA GLN A 9 -4.70 -12.24 -16.53
C GLN A 9 -3.55 -12.69 -15.61
N LYS A 10 -2.57 -13.43 -16.14
CA LYS A 10 -1.36 -13.79 -15.39
C LYS A 10 -0.57 -12.55 -14.97
N ILE A 11 -0.40 -11.60 -15.89
CA ILE A 11 0.28 -10.33 -15.61
C ILE A 11 -0.48 -9.57 -14.52
N MET A 12 -1.81 -9.47 -14.59
CA MET A 12 -2.61 -8.75 -13.58
C MET A 12 -2.49 -9.38 -12.18
N CYS A 13 -2.51 -10.71 -12.07
CA CYS A 13 -2.32 -11.36 -10.77
C CYS A 13 -0.90 -11.14 -10.23
N MET A 14 0.12 -11.13 -11.10
CA MET A 14 1.49 -10.80 -10.69
C MET A 14 1.63 -9.33 -10.27
N LEU A 15 1.04 -8.40 -11.00
CA LEU A 15 1.02 -6.99 -10.61
C LEU A 15 0.33 -6.78 -9.27
N ALA A 16 -0.75 -7.51 -8.98
CA ALA A 16 -1.43 -7.46 -7.69
C ALA A 16 -0.53 -7.87 -6.53
N LEU A 17 0.24 -8.95 -6.71
CA LEU A 17 1.23 -9.38 -5.72
C LEU A 17 2.37 -8.35 -5.57
N ILE A 18 2.87 -7.80 -6.67
CA ILE A 18 3.91 -6.77 -6.66
C ILE A 18 3.39 -5.51 -5.95
N ALA A 19 2.17 -5.06 -6.24
CA ALA A 19 1.57 -3.91 -5.60
C ALA A 19 1.43 -4.12 -4.08
N ALA A 20 0.95 -5.29 -3.64
CA ALA A 20 0.88 -5.63 -2.23
C ALA A 20 2.27 -5.65 -1.56
N ALA A 21 3.27 -6.22 -2.24
CA ALA A 21 4.65 -6.23 -1.76
C ALA A 21 5.26 -4.81 -1.67
N LEU A 22 4.95 -3.93 -2.63
CA LEU A 22 5.39 -2.53 -2.59
C LEU A 22 4.78 -1.77 -1.42
N VAL A 23 3.51 -1.99 -1.11
CA VAL A 23 2.86 -1.40 0.09
C VAL A 23 3.55 -1.90 1.37
N PHE A 24 3.96 -3.17 1.41
CA PHE A 24 4.72 -3.71 2.54
C PHE A 24 6.10 -3.07 2.66
N VAL A 25 6.89 -3.03 1.58
CA VAL A 25 8.21 -2.36 1.57
C VAL A 25 8.08 -0.89 1.96
N TYR A 26 7.04 -0.22 1.47
CA TYR A 26 6.74 1.16 1.84
C TYR A 26 6.45 1.32 3.34
N SER A 27 5.68 0.40 3.95
CA SER A 27 5.47 0.42 5.41
C SER A 27 6.78 0.27 6.18
N LEU A 28 7.73 -0.56 5.72
CA LEU A 28 9.04 -0.65 6.36
C LEU A 28 9.86 0.65 6.24
N GLY A 29 9.71 1.38 5.14
CA GLY A 29 10.43 2.62 4.87
C GLY A 29 9.96 3.84 5.68
N MET A 30 8.67 3.88 6.03
CA MET A 30 8.03 5.07 6.59
C MET A 30 8.55 5.45 7.99
N SER A 31 9.03 4.49 8.78
CA SER A 31 9.61 4.74 10.11
C SER A 31 11.06 4.26 10.18
N THR A 32 11.87 4.71 9.22
CA THR A 32 13.30 4.40 9.16
C THR A 32 14.15 5.36 10.00
N ASP A 33 15.44 5.04 10.11
CA ASP A 33 16.47 5.84 10.77
C ASP A 33 16.62 7.25 10.19
N LEU A 34 16.01 7.54 9.03
CA LEU A 34 15.95 8.90 8.47
C LEU A 34 15.31 9.88 9.48
N TYR A 35 14.38 9.40 10.30
CA TYR A 35 13.70 10.20 11.32
C TYR A 35 14.25 9.98 12.74
N ASP A 36 15.42 9.35 12.89
CA ASP A 36 16.04 9.02 14.18
C ASP A 36 16.32 10.28 15.03
N ALA A 37 16.67 11.41 14.39
CA ALA A 37 16.84 12.68 15.08
C ALA A 37 15.56 13.08 15.83
N LEU A 38 14.37 12.96 15.21
CA LEU A 38 13.09 13.25 15.86
C LEU A 38 12.81 12.30 17.02
N ALA A 39 13.11 11.01 16.85
CA ALA A 39 12.93 10.01 17.90
C ALA A 39 13.70 10.37 19.17
N ARG A 40 14.96 10.81 19.01
CA ARG A 40 15.87 11.10 20.12
C ARG A 40 15.59 12.41 20.85
N THR A 41 14.72 13.27 20.31
CA THR A 41 14.29 14.51 21.00
C THR A 41 13.43 14.22 22.24
N ILE A 42 12.83 13.03 22.33
CA ILE A 42 12.06 12.57 23.48
C ILE A 42 12.93 11.57 24.25
N LEU A 43 13.46 11.98 25.41
CA LEU A 43 14.39 11.16 26.19
C LEU A 43 13.73 9.95 26.86
N TYR A 44 12.47 10.08 27.28
CA TYR A 44 11.74 9.09 28.08
C TYR A 44 10.39 8.71 27.45
N PRO A 45 10.40 8.10 26.26
CA PRO A 45 9.18 7.86 25.48
C PRO A 45 8.21 6.87 26.14
N ASP A 46 8.67 6.04 27.07
CA ASP A 46 7.83 5.09 27.81
C ASP A 46 7.01 5.75 28.93
N TYR A 47 7.36 6.99 29.33
CA TYR A 47 6.75 7.69 30.47
C TYR A 47 5.99 8.95 30.05
N ASP A 48 6.59 9.79 29.21
CA ASP A 48 5.99 11.04 28.77
C ASP A 48 6.44 11.40 27.34
N LEU A 49 5.48 11.39 26.41
CA LEU A 49 5.70 11.76 25.00
C LEU A 49 5.67 13.27 24.76
N GLU A 50 5.20 14.06 25.73
CA GLU A 50 5.19 15.53 25.65
C GLU A 50 6.52 16.14 26.09
N GLN A 51 7.34 15.38 26.82
CA GLN A 51 8.65 15.82 27.26
C GLN A 51 9.68 15.72 26.12
N THR A 52 9.71 16.74 25.28
CA THR A 52 10.59 16.84 24.11
C THR A 52 11.50 18.08 24.15
N SER A 53 12.72 17.94 23.62
CA SER A 53 13.62 19.06 23.35
C SER A 53 13.22 19.87 22.10
N VAL A 54 12.36 19.32 21.23
CA VAL A 54 11.93 19.92 19.97
C VAL A 54 10.41 19.86 19.86
N ALA A 55 9.77 21.02 19.80
CA ALA A 55 8.32 21.11 19.65
C ALA A 55 7.86 20.37 18.38
N GLY A 56 6.76 19.63 18.50
CA GLY A 56 6.16 18.88 17.39
C GLY A 56 6.82 17.54 17.03
N SER A 57 7.94 17.17 17.66
CA SER A 57 8.64 15.91 17.35
C SER A 57 7.87 14.64 17.71
N ARG A 58 6.84 14.75 18.57
CA ARG A 58 5.89 13.68 18.90
C ARG A 58 5.29 13.01 17.67
N VAL A 59 5.17 13.72 16.54
CA VAL A 59 4.68 13.19 15.26
C VAL A 59 5.37 11.87 14.87
N TYR A 60 6.66 11.70 15.19
CA TYR A 60 7.39 10.47 14.90
C TYR A 60 6.83 9.25 15.66
N TYR A 61 6.48 9.41 16.94
CA TYR A 61 5.90 8.33 17.75
C TYR A 61 4.48 7.98 17.32
N ASP A 62 3.69 8.98 16.94
CA ASP A 62 2.35 8.76 16.39
C ASP A 62 2.44 7.98 15.06
N MET A 63 3.42 8.31 14.21
CA MET A 63 3.72 7.56 12.99
C MET A 63 4.14 6.12 13.28
N PHE A 64 4.89 5.86 14.35
CA PHE A 64 5.36 4.52 14.71
C PHE A 64 4.20 3.57 15.05
N ALA A 65 3.22 4.05 15.82
CA ALA A 65 2.01 3.29 16.17
C ALA A 65 1.16 2.97 14.92
N PHE A 66 0.99 3.96 14.04
CA PHE A 66 0.36 3.76 12.75
C PHE A 66 1.13 2.73 11.90
N ASN A 67 2.44 2.88 11.80
CA ASN A 67 3.26 2.04 10.93
C ASN A 67 3.27 0.56 11.36
N LYS A 68 3.23 0.28 12.67
CA LYS A 68 3.04 -1.07 13.20
C LYS A 68 1.74 -1.71 12.72
N THR A 69 0.65 -0.93 12.68
CA THR A 69 -0.65 -1.41 12.18
C THR A 69 -0.62 -1.54 10.66
N PHE A 70 -0.05 -0.56 9.97
CA PHE A 70 0.08 -0.53 8.52
C PHE A 70 0.90 -1.71 7.98
N THR A 71 1.98 -2.08 8.67
CA THR A 71 2.80 -3.26 8.35
C THR A 71 1.99 -4.57 8.46
N LYS A 72 1.13 -4.71 9.48
CA LYS A 72 0.26 -5.90 9.60
C LYS A 72 -0.77 -5.94 8.49
N VAL A 73 -1.35 -4.79 8.15
CA VAL A 73 -2.34 -4.65 7.08
C VAL A 73 -1.71 -4.96 5.72
N SER A 74 -0.48 -4.52 5.46
CA SER A 74 0.23 -4.78 4.20
C SER A 74 0.62 -6.26 4.05
N ILE A 75 1.01 -6.94 5.14
CA ILE A 75 1.15 -8.41 5.16
C ILE A 75 -0.19 -9.08 4.82
N GLY A 76 -1.30 -8.63 5.42
CA GLY A 76 -2.63 -9.12 5.10
C GLY A 76 -2.99 -8.95 3.62
N LEU A 77 -2.62 -7.81 3.02
CA LEU A 77 -2.82 -7.54 1.60
C LEU A 77 -2.02 -8.49 0.69
N ILE A 78 -0.79 -8.85 1.07
CA ILE A 78 0.00 -9.89 0.37
C ILE A 78 -0.72 -11.23 0.42
N LEU A 79 -1.23 -11.63 1.59
CA LEU A 79 -1.98 -12.89 1.73
C LEU A 79 -3.23 -12.90 0.85
N VAL A 80 -3.96 -11.79 0.78
CA VAL A 80 -5.10 -11.64 -0.12
C VAL A 80 -4.67 -11.70 -1.60
N ALA A 81 -3.52 -11.13 -1.97
CA ALA A 81 -2.98 -11.26 -3.32
C ALA A 81 -2.64 -12.72 -3.67
N VAL A 82 -2.08 -13.47 -2.72
CA VAL A 82 -1.78 -14.90 -2.89
C VAL A 82 -3.04 -15.72 -3.14
N LEU A 83 -4.19 -15.35 -2.54
CA LEU A 83 -5.47 -16.02 -2.82
C LEU A 83 -5.84 -16.00 -4.32
N LEU A 84 -5.45 -14.97 -5.08
CA LEU A 84 -5.67 -14.93 -6.53
C LEU A 84 -4.99 -16.11 -7.24
N PHE A 85 -3.84 -16.56 -6.76
CA PHE A 85 -3.12 -17.70 -7.31
C PHE A 85 -3.71 -19.02 -6.81
N ILE A 86 -4.06 -19.10 -5.52
CA ILE A 86 -4.68 -20.30 -4.92
C ILE A 86 -6.02 -20.61 -5.58
N THR A 87 -6.85 -19.58 -5.84
CA THR A 87 -8.12 -19.76 -6.55
C THR A 87 -7.93 -19.92 -8.06
N ASN A 88 -6.70 -20.09 -8.56
CA ASN A 88 -6.40 -20.23 -9.97
C ASN A 88 -7.03 -19.10 -10.81
N THR A 89 -7.04 -17.87 -10.29
CA THR A 89 -7.50 -16.70 -11.03
C THR A 89 -6.62 -16.49 -12.27
N ASN A 90 -5.37 -16.94 -12.23
CA ASN A 90 -4.45 -16.99 -13.37
C ASN A 90 -4.72 -18.10 -14.42
N VAL A 91 -5.76 -18.95 -14.26
CA VAL A 91 -6.06 -20.09 -15.13
C VAL A 91 -7.41 -19.93 -15.87
N ARG A 92 -7.52 -20.59 -17.03
CA ARG A 92 -8.66 -20.48 -17.96
C ARG A 92 -9.94 -21.15 -17.45
N ARG A 93 -9.85 -22.36 -16.90
CA ARG A 93 -11.01 -23.27 -16.79
C ARG A 93 -11.98 -22.77 -15.71
N LYS A 94 -13.20 -22.42 -16.16
CA LYS A 94 -14.44 -22.06 -15.43
C LYS A 94 -14.21 -21.34 -14.10
N TYR A 95 -14.59 -20.06 -14.02
CA TYR A 95 -14.61 -19.35 -12.74
C TYR A 95 -15.42 -20.16 -11.73
N TYR A 96 -14.72 -20.74 -10.77
CA TYR A 96 -15.32 -21.10 -9.50
C TYR A 96 -15.65 -19.80 -8.79
N SER A 97 -16.67 -19.82 -7.93
CA SER A 97 -17.04 -18.66 -7.12
C SER A 97 -15.83 -18.05 -6.39
N GLY A 98 -14.82 -18.88 -6.06
CA GLY A 98 -13.55 -18.46 -5.46
C GLY A 98 -12.77 -17.41 -6.26
N ASN A 99 -12.80 -17.42 -7.59
CA ASN A 99 -12.08 -16.43 -8.40
C ASN A 99 -12.74 -15.04 -8.34
N TYR A 100 -14.07 -15.00 -8.29
CA TYR A 100 -14.80 -13.74 -8.11
C TYR A 100 -14.59 -13.20 -6.70
N ILE A 101 -14.63 -14.09 -5.71
CA ILE A 101 -14.42 -13.73 -4.32
C ILE A 101 -12.99 -13.23 -4.10
N SER A 102 -11.96 -13.90 -4.60
CA SER A 102 -10.57 -13.45 -4.46
C SER A 102 -10.30 -12.14 -5.18
N THR A 103 -10.83 -11.96 -6.39
CA THR A 103 -10.73 -10.68 -7.12
C THR A 103 -11.41 -9.56 -6.35
N GLY A 104 -12.66 -9.77 -5.91
CA GLY A 104 -13.41 -8.78 -5.14
C GLY A 104 -12.75 -8.45 -3.81
N LEU A 105 -12.28 -9.46 -3.07
CA LEU A 105 -11.58 -9.30 -1.81
C LEU A 105 -10.31 -8.47 -2.00
N PHE A 106 -9.47 -8.79 -2.98
CA PHE A 106 -8.27 -8.00 -3.27
C PHE A 106 -8.60 -6.55 -3.62
N THR A 107 -9.61 -6.33 -4.48
CA THR A 107 -10.03 -4.97 -4.87
C THR A 107 -10.52 -4.18 -3.67
N VAL A 108 -11.43 -4.73 -2.86
CA VAL A 108 -11.99 -4.05 -1.68
C VAL A 108 -10.91 -3.79 -0.63
N SER A 109 -10.06 -4.77 -0.34
CA SER A 109 -8.93 -4.58 0.58
C SER A 109 -7.97 -3.51 0.07
N SER A 110 -7.62 -3.51 -1.22
CA SER A 110 -6.71 -2.51 -1.81
C SER A 110 -7.25 -1.09 -1.69
N ILE A 111 -8.53 -0.89 -2.03
CA ILE A 111 -9.19 0.41 -1.92
C ILE A 111 -9.33 0.82 -0.45
N GLY A 112 -9.75 -0.10 0.42
CA GLY A 112 -9.91 0.17 1.86
C GLY A 112 -8.60 0.58 2.51
N VAL A 113 -7.49 -0.10 2.19
CA VAL A 113 -6.16 0.26 2.69
C VAL A 113 -5.74 1.65 2.20
N ALA A 114 -5.95 1.96 0.92
CA ALA A 114 -5.60 3.29 0.39
C ALA A 114 -6.43 4.41 1.03
N VAL A 115 -7.76 4.22 1.15
CA VAL A 115 -8.67 5.19 1.78
C VAL A 115 -8.34 5.41 3.25
N TRP A 116 -7.91 4.37 3.97
CA TRP A 116 -7.51 4.47 5.37
C TRP A 116 -6.11 5.10 5.53
N ALA A 117 -5.13 4.67 4.75
CA ALA A 117 -3.73 5.05 4.94
C ALA A 117 -3.41 6.46 4.41
N ILE A 118 -3.90 6.85 3.22
CA ILE A 118 -3.55 8.13 2.59
C ILE A 118 -3.86 9.33 3.51
N PRO A 119 -5.07 9.46 4.11
CA PRO A 119 -5.36 10.61 4.97
C PRO A 119 -4.45 10.71 6.19
N GLN A 120 -4.09 9.58 6.80
CA GLN A 120 -3.17 9.55 7.94
C GLN A 120 -1.77 9.99 7.53
N ILE A 121 -1.27 9.48 6.39
CA ILE A 121 0.04 9.87 5.85
C ILE A 121 0.09 11.37 5.54
N MET A 122 -0.99 11.91 4.97
CA MET A 122 -1.11 13.35 4.69
C MET A 122 -1.15 14.18 5.98
N ASP A 123 -1.86 13.71 7.00
CA ASP A 123 -1.90 14.36 8.30
C ASP A 123 -0.50 14.37 8.94
N TYR A 124 0.20 13.23 8.96
CA TYR A 124 1.58 13.16 9.45
C TYR A 124 2.53 14.07 8.68
N LYS A 125 2.41 14.15 7.35
CA LYS A 125 3.17 15.11 6.54
C LYS A 125 2.88 16.55 6.98
N SER A 126 1.60 16.90 7.15
CA SER A 126 1.21 18.25 7.59
C SER A 126 1.77 18.57 8.97
N GLN A 127 1.70 17.62 9.90
CA GLN A 127 2.25 17.78 11.24
C GLN A 127 3.77 17.92 11.21
N TYR A 128 4.47 17.10 10.42
CA TYR A 128 5.91 17.19 10.21
C TYR A 128 6.31 18.57 9.71
N GLN A 129 5.66 19.10 8.67
CA GLN A 129 6.05 20.37 8.05
C GLN A 129 5.65 21.61 8.87
N GLN A 130 4.55 21.55 9.62
CA GLN A 130 3.97 22.73 10.28
C GLN A 130 4.22 22.80 11.78
N LYS A 131 4.38 21.65 12.45
CA LYS A 131 4.49 21.60 13.92
C LYS A 131 5.91 21.38 14.40
N VAL A 132 6.76 20.74 13.60
CA VAL A 132 8.16 20.49 13.98
C VAL A 132 8.94 21.80 13.93
N ASP A 133 9.59 22.13 15.03
CA ASP A 133 10.56 23.21 15.08
C ASP A 133 11.89 22.75 14.44
N PHE A 134 12.05 23.00 13.15
CA PHE A 134 13.24 22.60 12.40
C PHE A 134 14.50 23.38 12.80
N GLU A 135 14.37 24.57 13.38
CA GLU A 135 15.51 25.34 13.88
C GLU A 135 16.07 24.67 15.15
N ALA A 136 15.19 24.32 16.09
CA ALA A 136 15.55 23.54 17.27
C ALA A 136 16.07 22.13 16.90
N LEU A 137 15.45 21.47 15.91
CA LEU A 137 15.89 20.15 15.44
C LEU A 137 17.29 20.19 14.83
N LYS A 138 17.63 21.27 14.12
CA LYS A 138 18.96 21.47 13.55
C LYS A 138 20.00 21.61 14.65
N ALA A 139 19.75 22.47 15.63
CA ALA A 139 20.64 22.65 16.78
C ALA A 139 20.84 21.34 17.55
N PHE A 140 19.74 20.63 17.84
CA PHE A 140 19.79 19.31 18.47
C PHE A 140 20.63 18.31 17.66
N SER A 141 20.46 18.28 16.34
CA SER A 141 21.18 17.34 15.48
C SER A 141 22.68 17.63 15.45
N GLU A 142 23.09 18.90 15.47
CA GLU A 142 24.49 19.32 15.55
C GLU A 142 25.10 18.94 16.91
N ASP A 143 24.38 19.18 18.02
CA ASP A 143 24.84 18.87 19.38
C ASP A 143 24.96 17.36 19.64
N TRP A 144 24.06 16.55 19.08
CA TRP A 144 23.99 15.10 19.30
C TRP A 144 24.63 14.27 18.19
N GLY A 145 25.12 14.90 17.12
CA GLY A 145 25.72 14.21 15.98
C GLY A 145 24.75 13.31 15.21
N THR A 146 23.47 13.66 15.17
CA THR A 146 22.45 12.91 14.41
C THR A 146 22.28 13.46 13.00
N LEU A 147 21.71 12.67 12.09
CA LEU A 147 21.37 13.14 10.76
C LEU A 147 20.26 14.20 10.85
N TYR A 148 20.53 15.41 10.38
CA TYR A 148 19.52 16.46 10.27
C TYR A 148 18.56 16.16 9.12
N ILE A 149 17.27 16.35 9.37
CA ILE A 149 16.21 16.36 8.37
C ILE A 149 15.50 17.71 8.37
N GLY A 150 15.33 18.28 7.20
CA GLY A 150 14.66 19.55 6.97
C GLY A 150 13.18 19.40 6.62
N PRO A 151 12.46 20.54 6.53
CA PRO A 151 11.03 20.56 6.19
C PRO A 151 10.71 20.00 4.80
N GLU A 152 11.70 19.96 3.92
CA GLU A 152 11.60 19.45 2.54
C GLU A 152 11.88 17.94 2.42
N ASP A 153 12.34 17.29 3.50
CA ASP A 153 12.66 15.85 3.50
C ASP A 153 11.40 14.98 3.62
N THR A 154 10.47 15.17 2.67
CA THR A 154 9.16 14.53 2.66
C THR A 154 9.05 13.32 1.74
N PHE A 155 10.18 12.76 1.30
CA PHE A 155 10.24 11.66 0.34
C PHE A 155 9.27 10.51 0.66
N TRP A 156 9.28 10.00 1.90
CA TRP A 156 8.41 8.90 2.30
C TRP A 156 6.93 9.29 2.33
N PHE A 157 6.60 10.55 2.58
CA PHE A 157 5.22 11.02 2.48
C PHE A 157 4.78 11.14 1.01
N ASP A 158 5.66 11.60 0.14
CA ASP A 158 5.34 11.85 -1.27
C ASP A 158 5.29 10.59 -2.13
N ILE A 159 6.20 9.64 -1.89
CA ILE A 159 6.19 8.36 -2.61
C ILE A 159 4.94 7.53 -2.31
N SER A 160 4.21 7.85 -1.23
CA SER A 160 2.93 7.23 -0.88
C SER A 160 1.94 7.31 -2.05
N TYR A 161 1.87 8.44 -2.76
CA TYR A 161 0.97 8.62 -3.89
C TYR A 161 1.31 7.68 -5.05
N ALA A 162 2.59 7.43 -5.31
CA ALA A 162 3.02 6.49 -6.34
C ALA A 162 2.67 5.05 -5.92
N VAL A 163 2.94 4.68 -4.66
CA VAL A 163 2.67 3.33 -4.14
C VAL A 163 1.17 3.02 -4.13
N PHE A 164 0.34 3.91 -3.56
CA PHE A 164 -1.11 3.72 -3.52
C PHE A 164 -1.77 3.93 -4.89
N GLY A 165 -1.24 4.84 -5.71
CA GLY A 165 -1.69 5.01 -7.09
C GLY A 165 -1.50 3.72 -7.90
N PHE A 166 -0.34 3.07 -7.78
CA PHE A 166 -0.08 1.78 -8.41
C PHE A 166 -0.98 0.66 -7.86
N LEU A 167 -1.23 0.64 -6.54
CA LEU A 167 -2.15 -0.30 -5.91
C LEU A 167 -3.59 -0.16 -6.45
N ILE A 168 -4.12 1.07 -6.47
CA ILE A 168 -5.47 1.36 -6.96
C ILE A 168 -5.58 1.04 -8.45
N LEU A 169 -4.60 1.44 -9.25
CA LEU A 169 -4.55 1.14 -10.68
C LEU A 169 -4.62 -0.39 -10.90
N THR A 170 -3.84 -1.15 -10.14
CA THR A 170 -3.84 -2.61 -10.23
C THR A 170 -5.19 -3.22 -9.83
N ALA A 171 -5.84 -2.69 -8.78
CA ALA A 171 -7.18 -3.11 -8.38
C ALA A 171 -8.22 -2.84 -9.48
N VAL A 172 -8.17 -1.68 -10.14
CA VAL A 172 -9.05 -1.33 -11.26
C VAL A 172 -8.80 -2.26 -12.46
N LEU A 173 -7.53 -2.51 -12.81
CA LEU A 173 -7.18 -3.40 -13.92
C LEU A 173 -7.63 -4.85 -13.66
N LEU A 174 -7.59 -5.32 -12.42
CA LEU A 174 -8.14 -6.62 -12.03
C LEU A 174 -9.66 -6.71 -12.24
N VAL A 175 -10.40 -5.66 -11.88
CA VAL A 175 -11.85 -5.58 -12.13
C VAL A 175 -12.15 -5.57 -13.62
N ILE A 176 -11.43 -4.76 -14.41
CA ILE A 176 -11.57 -4.72 -15.87
C ILE A 176 -11.28 -6.10 -16.47
N ASN A 177 -10.22 -6.78 -16.01
CA ASN A 177 -9.89 -8.15 -16.43
C ASN A 177 -11.03 -9.13 -16.12
N MET A 178 -11.64 -9.03 -14.93
CA MET A 178 -12.78 -9.86 -14.55
C MET A 178 -13.98 -9.62 -15.48
N ILE A 179 -14.33 -8.36 -15.77
CA ILE A 179 -15.43 -8.00 -16.68
C ILE A 179 -15.17 -8.55 -18.08
N MET A 180 -13.97 -8.32 -18.65
CA MET A 180 -13.60 -8.85 -19.97
C MET A 180 -13.76 -10.37 -20.03
N LYS A 181 -13.40 -11.08 -18.96
CA LYS A 181 -13.52 -12.54 -18.92
C LYS A 181 -14.96 -13.00 -18.81
N ILE A 182 -15.83 -12.31 -18.06
CA ILE A 182 -17.28 -12.58 -18.05
C ILE A 182 -17.87 -12.46 -19.46
N LEU A 183 -17.52 -11.40 -20.20
CA LEU A 183 -18.02 -11.18 -21.56
C LEU A 183 -17.59 -12.30 -22.52
N VAL A 184 -16.32 -12.70 -22.47
CA VAL A 184 -15.79 -13.80 -23.29
C VAL A 184 -16.48 -15.12 -22.97
N MET A 185 -16.73 -15.43 -21.69
CA MET A 185 -17.44 -16.66 -21.31
C MET A 185 -18.89 -16.69 -21.82
N LYS A 186 -19.60 -15.56 -21.74
CA LYS A 186 -20.95 -15.44 -22.31
C LYS A 186 -20.93 -15.68 -23.83
N ALA A 187 -19.92 -15.16 -24.51
CA ALA A 187 -19.74 -15.39 -25.95
C ALA A 187 -19.44 -16.86 -26.28
N GLU A 188 -18.56 -17.52 -25.53
CA GLU A 188 -18.26 -18.97 -25.68
C GLU A 188 -19.53 -19.82 -25.45
N GLN A 189 -20.29 -19.56 -24.39
CA GLN A 189 -21.54 -20.27 -24.09
C GLN A 189 -22.58 -20.11 -25.21
N ASN A 190 -22.73 -18.88 -25.73
CA ASN A 190 -23.64 -18.60 -26.84
C ASN A 190 -23.22 -19.28 -28.15
N ALA A 191 -21.92 -19.41 -28.41
CA ALA A 191 -21.41 -20.10 -29.60
C ALA A 191 -21.67 -21.61 -29.52
N ILE A 192 -21.40 -22.22 -28.36
CA ILE A 192 -21.68 -23.65 -28.10
C ILE A 192 -23.19 -23.91 -28.21
N GLY A 193 -24.03 -23.06 -27.62
CA GLY A 193 -25.49 -23.20 -27.69
C GLY A 193 -26.06 -23.06 -29.12
N LYS A 194 -25.33 -22.41 -30.02
CA LYS A 194 -25.68 -22.27 -31.45
C LYS A 194 -25.03 -23.34 -32.35
N GLY A 195 -24.36 -24.34 -31.78
CA GLY A 195 -23.70 -25.41 -32.53
C GLY A 195 -22.49 -24.96 -33.37
N ARG A 196 -21.96 -23.74 -33.14
CA ARG A 196 -20.72 -23.29 -33.79
C ARG A 196 -19.52 -23.83 -33.00
N SER A 197 -18.60 -24.52 -33.67
CA SER A 197 -17.33 -24.93 -33.06
C SER A 197 -16.53 -23.69 -32.65
N VAL A 198 -16.12 -23.64 -31.37
CA VAL A 198 -15.35 -22.54 -30.75
C VAL A 198 -13.86 -22.67 -31.01
#